data_AF-A0A6A5THP6-F1
#
_entry.id   AF-A0A6A5THP6-F1
#
_cell.length_a   1.000
_cell.length_b   1.000
_cell.length_c   1.000
_cell.angle_alpha   90.00
_cell.angle_beta   90.00
_cell.angle_gamma   90.00
#
_symmetry.space_group_name_H-M   'P 1'
#
loop_
_entity.id
_entity.type
_entity.pdbx_description
1 polymer ?
#
loop_
_entity_poly.entity_id
_entity_poly.type
_entity_poly.pdbx_seq_one_letter_code
_entity_poly.pdbx_strand_id
1 'polypeptide(L)'
;DALSERRKRWITLLRSRKYQPLIAEVLEQELPKYANSTVVLPDSLGLASITRECIHILASAPLVFAAAVDGTLAQRFLTDPELQRQYAVFQGRAHVQPSIYIHLLVDEEGVAPTAEQYMLVRDTLLKYVNAGNEHEELAWAIDNITRPMTSRTEMATGHRKYLWTKKRSPKHLATLHRLSAGILHRYNSTPPSLRNTPLTFPPAECGYSFNSHIRLAQHRNRQSSNYVMNLVEDICTYLFKTSQHFSMHQYIIYLVFRPEQAALAEIFCSGLLQVWVDEGGGLNAYPAGRSVASAGRIGLKEWREHEKWVEGNTRLNEELRGQRER
;
A
#
# COMPACT_ATOMS: atom_id res chain seq x y z
N ASP A 1 -13.78 5.25 13.01
CA ASP A 1 -14.28 5.59 11.66
C ASP A 1 -14.66 4.32 10.91
N ALA A 2 -15.48 4.42 9.86
CA ALA A 2 -16.02 3.26 9.14
C ALA A 2 -14.92 2.38 8.50
N LEU A 3 -13.81 3.00 8.06
CA LEU A 3 -12.66 2.28 7.51
C LEU A 3 -11.99 1.43 8.61
N SER A 4 -11.70 2.03 9.76
CA SER A 4 -11.12 1.32 10.91
C SER A 4 -12.03 0.19 11.43
N GLU A 5 -13.35 0.40 11.52
CA GLU A 5 -14.28 -0.66 11.97
C GLU A 5 -14.33 -1.82 10.97
N ARG A 6 -14.29 -1.54 9.66
CA ARG A 6 -14.20 -2.57 8.62
C ARG A 6 -12.92 -3.39 8.76
N ARG A 7 -11.77 -2.73 8.90
CA ARG A 7 -10.48 -3.43 9.10
C ARG A 7 -10.47 -4.26 10.40
N LYS A 8 -11.01 -3.76 11.51
CA LYS A 8 -11.15 -4.54 12.77
C LYS A 8 -12.00 -5.80 12.59
N ARG A 9 -13.10 -5.71 11.84
CA ARG A 9 -13.92 -6.86 11.48
C ARG A 9 -13.11 -7.86 10.65
N TRP A 10 -12.39 -7.40 9.63
CA TRP A 10 -11.56 -8.26 8.78
C TRP A 10 -10.42 -8.93 9.55
N ILE A 11 -9.77 -8.21 10.47
CA ILE A 11 -8.79 -8.77 11.41
C ILE A 11 -9.42 -9.89 12.23
N THR A 12 -10.63 -9.69 12.75
CA THR A 12 -11.35 -10.69 13.55
C THR A 12 -11.64 -11.94 12.72
N LEU A 13 -12.08 -11.79 11.47
CA LEU A 13 -12.33 -12.90 10.55
C LEU A 13 -11.02 -13.64 10.22
N LEU A 14 -9.95 -12.90 9.93
CA LEU A 14 -8.62 -13.46 9.63
C LEU A 14 -8.07 -14.28 10.80
N ARG A 15 -8.07 -13.70 12.01
CA ARG A 15 -7.59 -14.36 13.24
C ARG A 15 -8.45 -15.58 13.61
N SER A 16 -9.75 -15.51 13.35
CA SER A 16 -10.68 -16.63 13.53
C SER A 16 -10.63 -17.65 12.39
N ARG A 17 -9.75 -17.47 11.40
CA ARG A 17 -9.60 -18.33 10.22
C ARG A 17 -10.90 -18.49 9.42
N LYS A 18 -11.76 -17.47 9.42
CA LYS A 18 -13.01 -17.41 8.64
C LYS A 18 -12.71 -16.77 7.29
N TYR A 19 -12.02 -17.50 6.41
CA TYR A 19 -11.50 -16.93 5.16
C TYR A 19 -12.62 -16.59 4.16
N GLN A 20 -13.62 -17.45 3.99
CA GLN A 20 -14.69 -17.19 3.02
C GLN A 20 -15.43 -15.86 3.23
N PRO A 21 -15.96 -15.54 4.44
CA PRO A 21 -16.63 -14.25 4.65
C PRO A 21 -15.67 -13.08 4.52
N LEU A 22 -14.41 -13.23 4.94
CA LEU A 22 -13.40 -12.18 4.75
C LEU A 22 -13.16 -11.90 3.26
N ILE A 23 -12.98 -12.96 2.46
CA ILE A 23 -12.73 -12.86 1.03
C ILE A 23 -13.93 -12.23 0.32
N ALA A 24 -15.15 -12.67 0.66
CA ALA A 24 -16.36 -12.10 0.09
C ALA A 24 -16.46 -10.59 0.35
N GLU A 25 -16.27 -10.14 1.59
CA GLU A 25 -16.36 -8.73 1.96
C GLU A 25 -15.27 -7.87 1.27
N VAL A 26 -14.04 -8.38 1.14
CA VAL A 26 -12.97 -7.66 0.43
C VAL A 26 -13.26 -7.59 -1.07
N LEU A 27 -13.64 -8.71 -1.70
CA LEU A 27 -13.88 -8.76 -3.15
C LEU A 27 -15.12 -7.98 -3.57
N GLU A 28 -16.16 -7.92 -2.74
CA GLU A 28 -17.34 -7.07 -2.98
C GLU A 28 -16.96 -5.59 -3.15
N GLN A 29 -15.92 -5.14 -2.44
CA GLN A 29 -15.43 -3.77 -2.53
C GLN A 29 -14.43 -3.57 -3.67
N GLU A 30 -13.61 -4.58 -3.94
CA GLU A 30 -12.54 -4.45 -4.93
C GLU A 30 -12.99 -4.70 -6.35
N LEU A 31 -13.76 -5.77 -6.62
CA LEU A 31 -14.12 -6.17 -7.98
C LEU A 31 -14.87 -5.09 -8.79
N PRO A 32 -15.78 -4.28 -8.22
CA PRO A 32 -16.44 -3.21 -8.97
C PRO A 32 -15.49 -2.20 -9.61
N LYS A 33 -14.29 -1.99 -9.03
CA LYS A 33 -13.27 -1.08 -9.57
C LYS A 33 -12.67 -1.56 -10.90
N TYR A 34 -12.90 -2.83 -11.25
CA TYR A 34 -12.34 -3.49 -12.42
C TYR A 34 -13.36 -3.78 -13.52
N ALA A 35 -14.63 -3.38 -13.36
CA ALA A 35 -15.70 -3.65 -14.33
C ALA A 35 -15.38 -3.19 -15.77
N ASN A 36 -14.56 -2.14 -15.91
CA ASN A 36 -14.11 -1.59 -17.20
C ASN A 36 -12.59 -1.72 -17.40
N SER A 37 -11.93 -2.61 -16.67
CA SER A 37 -10.47 -2.76 -16.68
C SER A 37 -10.01 -3.83 -17.67
N THR A 38 -8.84 -3.62 -18.26
CA THR A 38 -8.12 -4.64 -19.05
C THR A 38 -7.27 -5.55 -18.18
N VAL A 39 -7.37 -5.44 -16.85
CA VAL A 39 -6.73 -6.42 -15.95
C VAL A 39 -7.39 -7.74 -16.23
N VAL A 40 -6.64 -8.65 -16.83
CA VAL A 40 -7.01 -10.05 -16.94
C VAL A 40 -6.96 -10.60 -15.52
N LEU A 41 -8.05 -10.41 -14.79
CA LEU A 41 -8.44 -11.40 -13.80
C LEU A 41 -8.59 -12.70 -14.58
N PRO A 42 -8.26 -13.87 -14.02
CA PRO A 42 -8.33 -15.11 -14.78
C PRO A 42 -9.73 -15.29 -15.40
N ASP A 43 -9.91 -14.91 -16.67
CA ASP A 43 -11.21 -14.73 -17.33
C ASP A 43 -11.96 -16.08 -17.50
N SER A 44 -11.25 -17.19 -17.29
CA SER A 44 -11.75 -18.56 -17.31
C SER A 44 -12.23 -19.08 -15.95
N LEU A 45 -12.22 -18.25 -14.91
CA LEU A 45 -12.36 -18.69 -13.52
C LEU A 45 -13.39 -17.81 -12.83
N GLY A 46 -14.64 -18.28 -12.80
CA GLY A 46 -15.71 -17.65 -12.01
C GLY A 46 -15.31 -17.43 -10.55
N LEU A 47 -16.15 -16.71 -9.80
CA LEU A 47 -15.90 -16.30 -8.42
C LEU A 47 -15.32 -17.40 -7.51
N ALA A 48 -15.68 -18.67 -7.74
CA ALA A 48 -15.14 -19.83 -7.04
C ALA A 48 -13.61 -19.94 -7.10
N SER A 49 -12.98 -19.70 -8.25
CA SER A 49 -11.53 -19.84 -8.36
C SER A 49 -10.76 -18.59 -7.95
N ILE A 50 -11.35 -17.40 -8.11
CA ILE A 50 -10.82 -16.20 -7.45
C ILE A 50 -10.79 -16.44 -5.93
N THR A 51 -11.90 -16.94 -5.37
CA THR A 51 -12.00 -17.28 -3.95
C THR A 51 -10.95 -18.32 -3.55
N ARG A 52 -10.74 -19.37 -4.36
CA ARG A 52 -9.72 -20.39 -4.11
C ARG A 52 -8.32 -19.79 -4.02
N GLU A 53 -7.94 -18.90 -4.94
CA GLU A 53 -6.62 -18.27 -4.88
C GLU A 53 -6.48 -17.29 -3.72
N CYS A 54 -7.54 -16.57 -3.32
CA CYS A 54 -7.54 -15.79 -2.09
C CYS A 54 -7.39 -16.67 -0.83
N ILE A 55 -7.99 -17.87 -0.81
CA ILE A 55 -7.76 -18.84 0.28
C ILE A 55 -6.29 -19.25 0.32
N HIS A 56 -5.66 -19.53 -0.83
CA HIS A 56 -4.23 -19.84 -0.89
C HIS A 56 -3.35 -18.69 -0.39
N ILE A 57 -3.71 -17.44 -0.75
CA ILE A 57 -3.01 -16.23 -0.26
C ILE A 57 -3.08 -16.16 1.27
N LEU A 58 -4.27 -16.29 1.85
CA LEU A 58 -4.45 -16.24 3.31
C LEU A 58 -3.79 -17.42 4.04
N ALA A 59 -3.86 -18.63 3.47
CA ALA A 59 -3.29 -19.84 4.06
C ALA A 59 -1.75 -19.86 4.07
N SER A 60 -1.11 -19.17 3.12
CA SER A 60 0.35 -19.03 3.03
C SER A 60 0.88 -17.74 3.65
N ALA A 61 -0.01 -16.89 4.19
CA ALA A 61 0.34 -15.57 4.69
C ALA A 61 1.33 -15.65 5.89
N PRO A 62 2.46 -14.94 5.85
CA PRO A 62 3.41 -14.88 6.97
C PRO A 62 2.93 -13.98 8.12
N LEU A 63 3.64 -13.99 9.24
CA LEU A 63 3.43 -13.09 10.37
C LEU A 63 3.53 -11.61 9.95
N VAL A 64 4.42 -11.28 9.01
CA VAL A 64 4.54 -9.92 8.46
C VAL A 64 3.26 -9.47 7.75
N PHE A 65 2.56 -10.38 7.07
CA PHE A 65 1.26 -10.10 6.48
C PHE A 65 0.22 -9.81 7.56
N ALA A 66 0.12 -10.70 8.55
CA ALA A 66 -0.83 -10.54 9.65
C ALA A 66 -0.59 -9.22 10.41
N ALA A 67 0.67 -8.88 10.69
CA ALA A 67 1.04 -7.63 11.34
C ALA A 67 0.68 -6.39 10.49
N ALA A 68 0.78 -6.47 9.16
CA ALA A 68 0.37 -5.39 8.26
C ALA A 68 -1.16 -5.19 8.26
N VAL A 69 -1.92 -6.30 8.24
CA VAL A 69 -3.39 -6.27 8.34
C VAL A 69 -3.83 -5.71 9.69
N ASP A 70 -3.14 -6.12 10.77
CA ASP A 70 -3.37 -5.64 12.13
C ASP A 70 -3.00 -4.17 12.36
N GLY A 71 -2.26 -3.54 11.43
CA GLY A 71 -1.77 -2.16 11.59
C GLY A 71 -0.59 -2.01 12.55
N THR A 72 0.02 -3.13 12.96
CA THR A 72 1.08 -3.16 13.99
C THR A 72 2.46 -3.48 13.44
N LEU A 73 2.59 -3.67 12.11
CA LEU A 73 3.82 -4.13 11.47
C LEU A 73 5.04 -3.28 11.84
N ALA A 74 4.99 -1.97 11.60
CA ALA A 74 6.16 -1.10 11.82
C ALA A 74 6.66 -1.18 13.27
N GLN A 75 5.75 -1.02 14.24
CA GLN A 75 6.09 -1.07 15.66
C GLN A 75 6.57 -2.46 16.09
N ARG A 76 5.86 -3.53 15.72
CA ARG A 76 6.29 -4.90 16.05
C ARG A 76 7.63 -5.24 15.44
N PHE A 77 7.93 -4.73 14.24
CA PHE A 77 9.20 -4.99 13.59
C PHE A 77 10.40 -4.44 14.38
N LEU A 78 10.21 -3.46 15.26
CA LEU A 78 11.27 -2.96 16.13
C LEU A 78 11.56 -3.88 17.32
N THR A 79 10.57 -4.66 17.78
CA THR A 79 10.64 -5.35 19.08
C THR A 79 10.38 -6.86 19.05
N ASP A 80 9.92 -7.42 17.94
CA ASP A 80 9.53 -8.84 17.80
C ASP A 80 10.60 -9.62 17.00
N PRO A 81 11.50 -10.37 17.66
CA PRO A 81 12.59 -11.07 16.98
C PRO A 81 12.12 -12.22 16.09
N GLU A 82 10.95 -12.80 16.39
CA GLU A 82 10.38 -13.86 15.57
C GLU A 82 9.86 -13.31 14.25
N LEU A 83 9.15 -12.18 14.31
CA LEU A 83 8.72 -11.45 13.12
C LEU A 83 9.92 -11.05 12.25
N GLN A 84 10.99 -10.51 12.84
CA GLN A 84 12.22 -10.13 12.12
C GLN A 84 12.90 -11.34 11.45
N ARG A 85 13.03 -12.46 12.16
CA ARG A 85 13.64 -13.69 11.64
C ARG A 85 12.83 -14.25 10.46
N GLN A 86 11.51 -14.34 10.60
CA GLN A 86 10.67 -14.82 9.50
C GLN A 86 10.71 -13.85 8.30
N TYR A 87 10.71 -12.54 8.57
CA TYR A 87 10.82 -11.53 7.52
C TYR A 87 12.14 -11.64 6.76
N ALA A 88 13.27 -11.91 7.43
CA ALA A 88 14.56 -12.07 6.76
C ALA A 88 14.54 -13.24 5.74
N VAL A 89 13.87 -14.35 6.07
CA VAL A 89 13.67 -15.47 5.14
C VAL A 89 12.84 -15.04 3.92
N PHE A 90 11.73 -14.34 4.16
CA PHE A 90 10.84 -13.85 3.10
C PHE A 90 11.53 -12.81 2.21
N GLN A 91 12.28 -11.88 2.82
CA GLN A 91 13.05 -10.87 2.13
C GLN A 91 14.10 -11.53 1.22
N GLY A 92 14.85 -12.51 1.73
CA GLY A 92 15.80 -13.29 0.93
C GLY A 92 15.13 -14.01 -0.25
N ARG A 93 13.97 -14.64 -0.02
CA ARG A 93 13.23 -15.33 -1.09
C ARG A 93 12.70 -14.37 -2.16
N ALA A 94 12.32 -13.16 -1.79
CA ALA A 94 11.80 -12.14 -2.70
C ALA A 94 12.85 -11.55 -3.66
N HIS A 95 14.10 -12.01 -3.60
CA HIS A 95 15.10 -11.75 -4.65
C HIS A 95 14.81 -12.53 -5.94
N VAL A 96 14.15 -13.67 -5.84
CA VAL A 96 13.89 -14.58 -6.98
C VAL A 96 12.41 -14.90 -7.16
N GLN A 97 11.57 -14.60 -6.17
CA GLN A 97 10.14 -14.88 -6.22
C GLN A 97 9.34 -13.58 -6.22
N PRO A 98 8.36 -13.40 -7.13
CA PRO A 98 7.49 -12.24 -7.11
C PRO A 98 6.77 -12.10 -5.77
N SER A 99 6.48 -10.86 -5.39
CA SER A 99 5.97 -10.53 -4.07
C SER A 99 5.08 -9.30 -4.08
N ILE A 100 4.29 -9.17 -3.00
CA ILE A 100 3.57 -7.96 -2.66
C ILE A 100 4.36 -7.24 -1.57
N TYR A 101 4.58 -5.95 -1.78
CA TYR A 101 5.21 -5.06 -0.82
C TYR A 101 4.21 -4.00 -0.33
N ILE A 102 4.56 -3.37 0.79
CA ILE A 102 3.81 -2.28 1.39
C ILE A 102 4.77 -1.16 1.81
N HIS A 103 4.32 0.08 1.71
CA HIS A 103 4.92 1.25 2.35
C HIS A 103 3.95 1.78 3.41
N LEU A 104 4.41 1.99 4.63
CA LEU A 104 3.65 2.52 5.75
C LEU A 104 4.16 3.91 6.09
N LEU A 105 3.26 4.90 6.14
CA LEU A 105 3.60 6.25 6.62
C LEU A 105 3.64 6.26 8.15
N VAL A 106 4.84 6.21 8.73
CA VAL A 106 5.09 6.15 10.17
C VAL A 106 6.37 6.91 10.52
N ASP A 107 6.59 7.19 11.80
CA ASP A 107 7.88 7.70 12.31
C ASP A 107 8.89 6.56 12.59
N GLU A 108 10.05 6.93 13.15
CA GLU A 108 11.13 6.00 13.46
C GLU A 108 10.73 4.95 14.50
N GLU A 109 9.77 5.27 15.37
CA GLU A 109 9.17 4.38 16.37
C GLU A 109 8.03 3.52 15.81
N GLY A 110 7.71 3.67 14.53
CA GLY A 110 6.63 2.92 13.87
C GLY A 110 5.23 3.43 14.21
N VAL A 111 5.11 4.65 14.71
CA VAL A 111 3.85 5.32 15.06
C VAL A 111 3.33 6.08 13.85
N ALA A 112 2.06 5.86 13.51
CA ALA A 112 1.38 6.55 12.43
C ALA A 112 1.07 8.02 12.79
N PRO A 113 0.87 8.90 11.79
CA PRO A 113 0.32 10.22 12.05
C PRO A 113 -1.07 10.12 12.70
N THR A 114 -1.43 11.13 13.48
CA THR A 114 -2.80 11.32 13.97
C THR A 114 -3.72 11.81 12.86
N ALA A 115 -5.04 11.79 13.08
CA ALA A 115 -5.98 12.36 12.11
C ALA A 115 -5.78 13.87 11.93
N GLU A 116 -5.42 14.59 13.01
CA GLU A 116 -5.09 16.03 12.94
C GLU A 116 -3.81 16.28 12.12
N GLN A 117 -2.73 15.53 12.37
CA GLN A 117 -1.51 15.64 11.57
C GLN A 117 -1.77 15.31 10.10
N TYR A 118 -2.63 14.32 9.82
CA TYR A 118 -2.98 13.97 8.44
C TYR A 118 -3.84 15.06 7.76
N MET A 119 -4.66 15.80 8.51
CA MET A 119 -5.34 16.99 8.01
C MET A 119 -4.36 18.13 7.66
N LEU A 120 -3.30 18.33 8.45
CA LEU A 120 -2.25 19.31 8.10
C LEU A 120 -1.56 18.94 6.78
N VAL A 121 -1.31 17.63 6.55
CA VAL A 121 -0.81 17.12 5.27
C VAL A 121 -1.78 17.46 4.14
N ARG A 122 -3.08 17.19 4.31
CA ARG A 122 -4.12 17.54 3.33
C ARG A 122 -4.14 19.02 3.00
N ASP A 123 -4.14 19.89 4.01
CA ASP A 123 -4.24 21.34 3.80
C ASP A 123 -2.99 21.89 3.12
N THR A 124 -1.82 21.36 3.47
CA THR A 124 -0.56 21.69 2.79
C THR A 124 -0.55 21.19 1.35
N LEU A 125 -1.09 20.00 1.10
CA LEU A 125 -1.27 19.46 -0.25
C LEU A 125 -2.18 20.35 -1.10
N LEU A 126 -3.29 20.86 -0.55
CA LEU A 126 -4.17 21.77 -1.28
C LEU A 126 -3.49 23.10 -1.58
N LYS A 127 -2.70 23.65 -0.65
CA LYS A 127 -1.87 24.84 -0.90
C LYS A 127 -0.85 24.59 -1.99
N TYR A 128 -0.17 23.44 -1.97
CA TYR A 128 0.78 23.03 -3.01
C TYR A 128 0.11 22.93 -4.39
N VAL A 129 -1.05 22.27 -4.45
CA VAL A 129 -1.83 22.10 -5.69
C VAL A 129 -2.34 23.44 -6.21
N ASN A 130 -2.79 24.34 -5.34
CA ASN A 130 -3.33 25.64 -5.71
C ASN A 130 -2.28 26.75 -5.72
N ALA A 131 -0.98 26.42 -5.61
CA ALA A 131 0.07 27.42 -5.54
C ALA A 131 0.17 28.23 -6.85
N GLY A 132 -0.61 29.30 -6.94
CA GLY A 132 -0.23 30.52 -7.65
C GLY A 132 0.84 31.28 -6.85
N ASN A 133 0.95 32.59 -7.07
CA ASN A 133 1.99 33.40 -6.40
C ASN A 133 1.91 33.36 -4.86
N GLU A 134 0.73 33.14 -4.29
CA GLU A 134 0.50 33.17 -2.83
C GLU A 134 1.20 32.03 -2.04
N HIS A 135 1.39 30.87 -2.67
CA HIS A 135 1.98 29.70 -1.99
C HIS A 135 3.24 29.20 -2.71
N GLU A 136 3.88 30.08 -3.48
CA GLU A 136 5.07 29.74 -4.26
C GLU A 136 6.25 29.31 -3.37
N GLU A 137 6.49 30.01 -2.26
CA GLU A 137 7.54 29.64 -1.30
C GLU A 137 7.32 28.25 -0.69
N LEU A 138 6.08 27.93 -0.31
CA LEU A 138 5.71 26.62 0.22
C LEU A 138 5.93 25.53 -0.82
N ALA A 139 5.49 25.76 -2.06
CA ALA A 139 5.70 24.80 -3.13
C ALA A 139 7.18 24.61 -3.46
N TRP A 140 7.98 25.70 -3.41
CA TRP A 140 9.42 25.66 -3.65
C TRP A 140 10.12 24.86 -2.57
N ALA A 141 9.78 25.11 -1.31
CA ALA A 141 10.33 24.36 -0.19
C ALA A 141 10.07 22.85 -0.35
N ILE A 142 8.82 22.46 -0.64
CA ILE A 142 8.43 21.04 -0.83
C ILE A 142 9.14 20.41 -2.03
N ASP A 143 9.13 21.06 -3.20
CA ASP A 143 9.76 20.53 -4.42
C ASP A 143 11.29 20.32 -4.26
N ASN A 144 11.91 21.04 -3.32
CA ASN A 144 13.34 20.99 -3.02
C ASN A 144 13.72 20.17 -1.77
N ILE A 145 12.80 19.39 -1.19
CA ILE A 145 13.15 18.46 -0.09
C ILE A 145 13.97 17.29 -0.62
N THR A 146 13.59 16.76 -1.77
CA THR A 146 14.26 15.63 -2.42
C THR A 146 14.65 15.97 -3.85
N ARG A 147 15.69 15.29 -4.37
CA ARG A 147 16.08 15.44 -5.77
C ARG A 147 15.02 14.88 -6.73
N PRO A 148 14.98 15.33 -8.01
CA PRO A 148 15.66 16.52 -8.53
C PRO A 148 15.07 17.80 -7.91
N MET A 149 15.95 18.78 -7.68
CA MET A 149 15.60 20.10 -7.16
C MET A 149 14.96 20.94 -8.27
N THR A 150 14.05 21.84 -7.92
CA THR A 150 13.37 22.75 -8.87
C THR A 150 13.91 24.17 -8.70
N SER A 151 14.36 24.76 -9.80
CA SER A 151 14.83 26.15 -9.80
C SER A 151 13.68 27.16 -9.68
N ARG A 152 13.99 28.36 -9.19
CA ARG A 152 13.02 29.48 -9.12
C ARG A 152 12.48 29.85 -10.51
N THR A 153 13.34 29.80 -11.54
CA THR A 153 12.96 30.09 -12.92
C THR A 153 11.93 29.08 -13.44
N GLU A 154 12.10 27.79 -13.18
CA GLU A 154 11.10 26.78 -13.55
C GLU A 154 9.78 27.03 -12.83
N MET A 155 9.82 27.35 -11.53
CA MET A 155 8.61 27.61 -10.75
C MET A 155 7.82 28.82 -11.22
N ALA A 156 8.50 29.89 -11.64
CA ALA A 156 7.88 31.08 -12.22
C ALA A 156 7.09 30.75 -13.50
N THR A 157 7.43 29.67 -14.21
CA THR A 157 6.65 29.18 -15.36
C THR A 157 5.47 28.27 -14.98
N GLY A 158 5.20 28.12 -13.68
CA GLY A 158 4.15 27.26 -13.15
C GLY A 158 4.56 25.78 -12.99
N HIS A 159 5.86 25.45 -13.13
CA HIS A 159 6.37 24.11 -12.87
C HIS A 159 6.15 23.70 -11.42
N ARG A 160 5.70 22.48 -11.20
CA ARG A 160 5.55 21.85 -9.88
C ARG A 160 5.93 20.38 -10.00
N LYS A 161 6.99 19.96 -9.28
CA LYS A 161 7.64 18.65 -9.46
C LYS A 161 6.66 17.48 -9.54
N TYR A 162 5.68 17.44 -8.64
CA TYR A 162 4.73 16.31 -8.52
C TYR A 162 3.50 16.43 -9.43
N LEU A 163 3.27 17.61 -10.02
CA LEU A 163 2.20 17.83 -10.99
C LEU A 163 2.71 17.80 -12.43
N TRP A 164 4.03 17.81 -12.64
CA TRP A 164 4.62 17.93 -13.97
C TRP A 164 4.94 16.56 -14.56
N THR A 165 4.64 16.42 -15.85
CA THR A 165 5.13 15.32 -16.69
C THR A 165 5.92 15.93 -17.84
N LYS A 166 5.26 16.20 -18.98
CA LYS A 166 5.73 17.16 -20.00
C LYS A 166 5.16 18.56 -19.79
N LYS A 167 3.96 18.60 -19.22
CA LYS A 167 3.21 19.78 -18.78
C LYS A 167 2.53 19.45 -17.46
N ARG A 168 1.90 20.44 -16.83
CA ARG A 168 1.04 20.23 -15.67
C ARG A 168 -0.05 19.20 -16.00
N SER A 169 -0.10 18.11 -15.25
CA SER A 169 -0.92 16.93 -15.51
C SER A 169 -2.31 17.06 -14.86
N PRO A 170 -3.41 17.17 -15.65
CA PRO A 170 -4.77 17.19 -15.10
C PRO A 170 -5.09 15.92 -14.31
N LYS A 171 -4.51 14.80 -14.72
CA LYS A 171 -4.66 13.51 -14.05
C LYS A 171 -4.03 13.52 -12.66
N HIS A 172 -2.83 14.11 -12.52
CA HIS A 172 -2.20 14.22 -11.21
C HIS A 172 -3.00 15.13 -10.28
N LEU A 173 -3.48 16.26 -10.80
CA LEU A 173 -4.37 17.16 -10.06
C LEU A 173 -5.62 16.43 -9.55
N ALA A 174 -6.33 15.72 -10.43
CA ALA A 174 -7.53 14.97 -10.07
C ALA A 174 -7.26 13.92 -8.98
N THR A 175 -6.15 13.19 -9.08
CA THR A 175 -5.75 12.23 -8.05
C THR A 175 -5.44 12.89 -6.71
N LEU A 176 -4.74 14.03 -6.68
CA LEU A 176 -4.43 14.72 -5.43
C LEU A 176 -5.69 15.34 -4.79
N HIS A 177 -6.66 15.79 -5.59
CA HIS A 177 -7.96 16.19 -5.08
C HIS A 177 -8.74 15.00 -4.48
N ARG A 178 -8.70 13.81 -5.11
CA ARG A 178 -9.26 12.57 -4.54
C ARG A 178 -8.61 12.21 -3.22
N LEU A 179 -7.28 12.25 -3.14
CA LEU A 179 -6.56 12.05 -1.88
C LEU A 179 -7.01 13.06 -0.82
N SER A 180 -7.09 14.34 -1.16
CA SER A 180 -7.53 15.38 -0.20
C SER A 180 -8.96 15.14 0.30
N ALA A 181 -9.86 14.72 -0.58
CA ALA A 181 -11.23 14.37 -0.21
C ALA A 181 -11.28 13.13 0.69
N GLY A 182 -10.48 12.10 0.39
CA GLY A 182 -10.38 10.89 1.21
C GLY A 182 -9.82 11.17 2.61
N ILE A 183 -8.79 12.01 2.73
CA ILE A 183 -8.26 12.42 4.04
C ILE A 183 -9.34 13.13 4.86
N LEU A 184 -10.06 14.08 4.25
CA LEU A 184 -11.16 14.78 4.91
C LEU A 184 -12.29 13.82 5.32
N HIS A 185 -12.63 12.86 4.46
CA HIS A 185 -13.63 11.84 4.76
C HIS A 185 -13.24 11.00 5.99
N ARG A 186 -11.98 10.55 6.03
CA ARG A 186 -11.44 9.81 7.17
C ARG A 186 -11.43 10.64 8.45
N TYR A 187 -11.03 11.91 8.37
CA TYR A 187 -11.04 12.83 9.50
C TYR A 187 -12.46 13.05 10.06
N ASN A 188 -13.43 13.33 9.19
CA ASN A 188 -14.83 13.53 9.59
C ASN A 188 -15.45 12.27 10.19
N SER A 189 -15.04 11.09 9.71
CA SER A 189 -15.48 9.80 10.24
C SER A 189 -14.75 9.40 11.53
N THR A 190 -13.65 10.08 11.88
CA THR A 190 -12.89 9.83 13.10
C THR A 190 -13.53 10.57 14.28
N PRO A 191 -13.93 9.86 15.35
CA PRO A 191 -14.49 10.49 16.55
C PRO A 191 -13.57 11.59 17.08
N PRO A 192 -14.10 12.75 17.51
CA PRO A 192 -13.26 13.86 17.99
C PRO A 192 -12.25 13.46 19.06
N SER A 193 -12.63 12.56 19.98
CA SER A 193 -11.75 12.04 21.04
C SER A 193 -10.55 11.23 20.54
N LEU A 194 -10.58 10.76 19.30
CA LEU A 194 -9.52 9.94 18.70
C LEU A 194 -8.68 10.71 17.68
N ARG A 195 -8.99 11.99 17.39
CA ARG A 195 -8.30 12.72 16.30
C ARG A 195 -6.83 13.04 16.59
N ASN A 196 -6.47 13.14 17.87
CA ASN A 196 -5.10 13.32 18.35
C ASN A 196 -4.42 12.00 18.74
N THR A 197 -5.07 10.86 18.50
CA THR A 197 -4.48 9.53 18.68
C THR A 197 -3.87 9.08 17.36
N PRO A 198 -2.69 8.42 17.36
CA PRO A 198 -2.14 7.82 16.15
C PRO A 198 -3.16 6.94 15.45
N LEU A 199 -3.21 7.02 14.13
CA LEU A 199 -4.08 6.18 13.32
C LEU A 199 -3.71 4.71 13.54
N THR A 200 -4.68 3.88 13.98
CA THR A 200 -4.45 2.45 14.20
C THR A 200 -3.93 1.73 12.95
N PHE A 201 -4.36 2.20 11.77
CA PHE A 201 -3.93 1.71 10.48
C PHE A 201 -3.20 2.84 9.75
N PRO A 202 -1.85 2.81 9.66
CA PRO A 202 -1.10 3.86 8.99
C PRO A 202 -1.56 4.05 7.54
N PRO A 203 -1.63 5.29 7.01
CA PRO A 203 -1.74 5.50 5.57
C PRO A 203 -0.64 4.73 4.84
N ALA A 204 -1.00 3.99 3.80
CA ALA A 204 -0.09 3.07 3.17
C ALA A 204 -0.19 3.03 1.63
N GLU A 205 0.82 2.47 0.99
CA GLU A 205 0.85 2.10 -0.43
C GLU A 205 1.13 0.59 -0.51
N CYS A 206 0.49 -0.12 -1.42
CA CYS A 206 0.69 -1.56 -1.61
C CYS A 206 0.87 -1.84 -3.09
N GLY A 207 1.85 -2.68 -3.44
CA GLY A 207 2.16 -2.96 -4.83
C GLY A 207 2.76 -4.34 -5.08
N TYR A 208 2.69 -4.78 -6.33
CA TYR A 208 3.34 -5.99 -6.81
C TYR A 208 4.74 -5.70 -7.36
N SER A 209 5.67 -6.64 -7.16
CA SER A 209 6.94 -6.66 -7.90
C SER A 209 7.47 -8.07 -8.12
N PHE A 210 8.07 -8.30 -9.29
CA PHE A 210 8.91 -9.49 -9.52
C PHE A 210 10.23 -9.43 -8.75
N ASN A 211 10.86 -8.25 -8.71
CA ASN A 211 12.15 -8.01 -8.05
C ASN A 211 11.96 -7.01 -6.92
N SER A 212 11.31 -7.42 -5.82
CA SER A 212 10.93 -6.50 -4.75
C SER A 212 12.13 -5.77 -4.14
N HIS A 213 13.28 -6.42 -3.99
CA HIS A 213 14.49 -5.74 -3.50
C HIS A 213 14.91 -4.54 -4.37
N ILE A 214 14.90 -4.69 -5.70
CA ILE A 214 15.18 -3.59 -6.64
C ILE A 214 14.09 -2.53 -6.55
N ARG A 215 12.82 -2.96 -6.53
CA ARG A 215 11.68 -2.06 -6.50
C ARG A 215 11.65 -1.21 -5.23
N LEU A 216 11.95 -1.80 -4.09
CA LEU A 216 12.06 -1.11 -2.80
C LEU A 216 13.25 -0.14 -2.77
N ALA A 217 14.40 -0.52 -3.35
CA ALA A 217 15.51 0.41 -3.52
C ALA A 217 15.16 1.60 -4.44
N GLN A 218 14.44 1.34 -5.53
CA GLN A 218 13.92 2.38 -6.43
C GLN A 218 12.95 3.32 -5.71
N HIS A 219 12.03 2.81 -4.90
CA HIS A 219 11.13 3.62 -4.09
C HIS A 219 11.90 4.51 -3.12
N ARG A 220 12.87 3.95 -2.38
CA ARG A 220 13.72 4.71 -1.46
C ARG A 220 14.51 5.82 -2.15
N ASN A 221 14.95 5.55 -3.38
CA ASN A 221 15.63 6.54 -4.23
C ASN A 221 14.68 7.40 -5.06
N ARG A 222 13.36 7.23 -4.91
CA ARG A 222 12.28 7.93 -5.63
C ARG A 222 12.35 7.80 -7.15
N GLN A 223 12.93 6.71 -7.64
CA GLN A 223 13.05 6.41 -9.06
C GLN A 223 11.83 5.64 -9.53
N SER A 224 11.09 6.18 -10.51
CA SER A 224 9.87 5.54 -11.05
C SER A 224 8.87 5.11 -9.95
N SER A 225 8.77 5.93 -8.90
CA SER A 225 7.94 5.69 -7.71
C SER A 225 6.55 6.33 -7.86
N ASN A 226 5.64 5.99 -6.95
CA ASN A 226 4.32 6.63 -6.85
C ASN A 226 4.50 8.10 -6.42
N TYR A 227 4.17 9.04 -7.32
CA TYR A 227 4.32 10.47 -7.06
C TYR A 227 3.45 10.98 -5.90
N VAL A 228 2.29 10.33 -5.64
CA VAL A 228 1.41 10.68 -4.52
C VAL A 228 2.11 10.37 -3.20
N MET A 229 2.69 9.17 -3.10
CA MET A 229 3.45 8.74 -1.93
C MET A 229 4.64 9.65 -1.66
N ASN A 230 5.41 9.96 -2.70
CA ASN A 230 6.58 10.84 -2.60
C ASN A 230 6.20 12.27 -2.18
N LEU A 231 5.12 12.84 -2.73
CA LEU A 231 4.64 14.17 -2.35
C LEU A 231 4.18 14.20 -0.89
N VAL A 232 3.45 13.18 -0.44
CA VAL A 232 3.01 13.09 0.96
C VAL A 232 4.21 13.02 1.91
N GLU A 233 5.23 12.21 1.59
CA GLU A 233 6.46 12.14 2.40
C GLU A 233 7.24 13.46 2.41
N ASP A 234 7.29 14.20 1.29
CA ASP A 234 7.90 15.54 1.27
C ASP A 234 7.10 16.54 2.10
N ILE A 235 5.76 16.52 2.03
CA ILE A 235 4.92 17.35 2.88
C ILE A 235 5.14 17.00 4.36
N CYS A 236 5.20 15.73 4.72
CA CYS A 236 5.51 15.30 6.09
C CYS A 236 6.88 15.81 6.54
N THR A 237 7.88 15.76 5.66
CA THR A 237 9.21 16.30 5.94
C THR A 237 9.17 17.82 6.11
N TYR A 238 8.40 18.54 5.30
CA TYR A 238 8.21 19.99 5.45
C TYR A 238 7.57 20.35 6.80
N LEU A 239 6.54 19.61 7.20
CA LEU A 239 5.72 19.93 8.38
C LEU A 239 6.33 19.45 9.70
N PHE A 240 6.97 18.28 9.71
CA PHE A 240 7.21 17.54 10.95
C PHE A 240 8.67 17.11 11.18
N LYS A 241 9.61 17.49 10.30
CA LYS A 241 11.02 17.08 10.41
C LYS A 241 11.68 17.40 11.75
N THR A 242 11.25 18.46 12.43
CA THR A 242 11.82 18.88 13.73
C THR A 242 11.06 18.35 14.94
N SER A 243 9.97 17.61 14.76
CA SER A 243 9.12 17.10 15.85
C SER A 243 8.95 15.59 15.78
N GLN A 244 8.17 15.10 14.83
CA GLN A 244 7.86 13.68 14.62
C GLN A 244 7.92 13.40 13.12
N HIS A 245 9.08 12.98 12.62
CA HIS A 245 9.28 12.85 11.19
C HIS A 245 8.62 11.58 10.63
N PHE A 246 7.54 11.75 9.88
CA PHE A 246 6.89 10.64 9.20
C PHE A 246 7.52 10.37 7.82
N SER A 247 7.84 9.11 7.56
CA SER A 247 8.39 8.63 6.29
C SER A 247 7.78 7.27 5.89
N MET A 248 8.07 6.81 4.68
CA MET A 248 7.56 5.57 4.11
C MET A 248 8.45 4.38 4.50
N HIS A 249 7.99 3.60 5.48
CA HIS A 249 8.66 2.38 5.92
C HIS A 249 8.20 1.20 5.08
N GLN A 250 9.15 0.50 4.44
CA GLN A 250 8.87 -0.46 3.39
C GLN A 250 9.06 -1.91 3.83
N TYR A 251 8.11 -2.78 3.48
CA TYR A 251 8.14 -4.20 3.83
C TYR A 251 7.64 -5.07 2.68
N ILE A 252 8.09 -6.32 2.64
CA ILE A 252 7.57 -7.38 1.79
C ILE A 252 6.61 -8.19 2.64
N ILE A 253 5.34 -8.25 2.22
CA ILE A 253 4.27 -8.82 3.05
C ILE A 253 3.77 -10.16 2.52
N TYR A 254 4.03 -10.49 1.25
CA TYR A 254 3.54 -11.73 0.66
C TYR A 254 4.44 -12.19 -0.50
N LEU A 255 4.61 -13.51 -0.65
CA LEU A 255 5.31 -14.13 -1.77
C LEU A 255 4.27 -14.76 -2.71
N VAL A 256 4.21 -14.26 -3.94
CA VAL A 256 3.35 -14.79 -4.99
C VAL A 256 3.97 -16.09 -5.49
N PHE A 257 3.21 -17.19 -5.47
CA PHE A 257 3.76 -18.51 -5.82
C PHE A 257 3.02 -19.21 -6.95
N ARG A 258 1.95 -18.60 -7.47
CA ARG A 258 1.25 -19.05 -8.67
C ARG A 258 1.02 -17.90 -9.64
N PRO A 259 1.02 -18.16 -10.96
CA PRO A 259 0.78 -17.12 -11.95
C PRO A 259 -0.60 -16.47 -11.78
N GLU A 260 -1.62 -17.24 -11.41
CA GLU A 260 -3.00 -16.75 -11.18
C GLU A 260 -3.08 -15.74 -10.03
N GLN A 261 -2.12 -15.77 -9.10
CA GLN A 261 -2.07 -14.87 -7.97
C GLN A 261 -1.45 -13.51 -8.30
N ALA A 262 -0.77 -13.33 -9.43
CA ALA A 262 0.03 -12.11 -9.65
C ALA A 262 -0.82 -10.83 -9.57
N ALA A 263 -1.87 -10.74 -10.37
CA ALA A 263 -2.83 -9.62 -10.29
C ALA A 263 -3.67 -9.68 -9.02
N LEU A 264 -4.19 -10.88 -8.71
CA LEU A 264 -5.17 -11.06 -7.65
C LEU A 264 -4.60 -10.76 -6.26
N ALA A 265 -3.36 -11.12 -5.98
CA ALA A 265 -2.71 -10.84 -4.71
C ALA A 265 -2.56 -9.33 -4.49
N GLU A 266 -2.18 -8.56 -5.53
CA GLU A 266 -2.10 -7.10 -5.42
C GLU A 266 -3.48 -6.48 -5.14
N ILE A 267 -4.51 -6.94 -5.85
CA ILE A 267 -5.89 -6.47 -5.69
C ILE A 267 -6.41 -6.80 -4.28
N PHE A 268 -6.30 -8.06 -3.89
CA PHE A 268 -6.79 -8.55 -2.61
C PHE A 268 -6.06 -7.91 -1.44
N CYS A 269 -4.73 -7.79 -1.49
CA CYS A 269 -3.96 -7.13 -0.45
C CYS A 269 -4.28 -5.64 -0.37
N SER A 270 -4.39 -4.95 -1.51
CA SER A 270 -4.73 -3.51 -1.53
C SER A 270 -6.10 -3.25 -0.90
N GLY A 271 -7.07 -4.13 -1.18
CA GLY A 271 -8.40 -4.07 -0.58
C GLY A 271 -8.40 -4.38 0.90
N LEU A 272 -7.81 -5.50 1.31
CA LEU A 272 -7.71 -5.91 2.71
C LEU A 272 -7.00 -4.86 3.59
N LEU A 273 -5.99 -4.19 3.03
CA LEU A 273 -5.26 -3.11 3.68
C LEU A 273 -5.93 -1.74 3.50
N GLN A 274 -6.97 -1.63 2.68
CA GLN A 274 -7.70 -0.37 2.42
C GLN A 274 -6.79 0.80 2.05
N VAL A 275 -5.78 0.57 1.20
CA VAL A 275 -4.71 1.55 0.90
C VAL A 275 -5.08 2.61 -0.14
N TRP A 276 -6.38 2.83 -0.37
CA TRP A 276 -6.88 3.68 -1.44
C TRP A 276 -6.91 5.16 -1.05
N VAL A 277 -6.65 6.03 -2.03
CA VAL A 277 -6.74 7.49 -1.83
C VAL A 277 -8.17 7.96 -1.52
N ASP A 278 -9.19 7.28 -2.03
CA ASP A 278 -10.59 7.75 -1.99
C ASP A 278 -11.21 7.73 -0.60
N GLU A 279 -10.84 6.77 0.25
CA GLU A 279 -11.34 6.65 1.63
C GLU A 279 -10.33 7.21 2.66
N GLY A 280 -9.22 7.80 2.21
CA GLY A 280 -8.14 8.30 3.09
C GLY A 280 -7.35 7.19 3.80
N GLY A 281 -7.50 5.94 3.38
CA GLY A 281 -6.81 4.80 3.94
C GLY A 281 -5.36 4.65 3.44
N GLY A 282 -5.03 5.24 2.29
CA GLY A 282 -3.67 5.20 1.77
C GLY A 282 -3.42 6.02 0.51
N LEU A 283 -2.48 5.54 -0.29
CA LEU A 283 -1.78 6.30 -1.34
C LEU A 283 -1.86 5.59 -2.70
N ASN A 284 -2.56 4.45 -2.79
CA ASN A 284 -2.87 3.81 -4.07
C ASN A 284 -3.94 4.62 -4.80
N ALA A 285 -3.54 5.23 -5.93
CA ALA A 285 -4.44 6.00 -6.78
C ALA A 285 -4.93 5.25 -8.03
N TYR A 286 -4.22 4.18 -8.39
CA TYR A 286 -4.45 3.37 -9.58
C TYR A 286 -4.93 1.98 -9.20
N PRO A 287 -5.89 1.40 -9.94
CA PRO A 287 -6.32 0.03 -9.70
C PRO A 287 -5.14 -0.95 -9.69
N ALA A 288 -5.13 -1.85 -8.72
CA ALA A 288 -4.12 -2.88 -8.56
C ALA A 288 -4.22 -3.94 -9.66
N GLY A 289 -3.20 -4.78 -9.82
CA GLY A 289 -3.16 -5.86 -10.80
C GLY A 289 -2.85 -5.41 -12.23
N ARG A 290 -2.66 -4.11 -12.49
CA ARG A 290 -2.33 -3.60 -13.84
C ARG A 290 -0.86 -3.80 -14.22
N SER A 291 0.03 -3.80 -13.24
CA SER A 291 1.48 -3.76 -13.47
C SER A 291 2.15 -5.11 -13.20
N VAL A 292 1.50 -6.20 -13.58
CA VAL A 292 1.95 -7.58 -13.28
C VAL A 292 2.50 -8.33 -14.50
N ALA A 293 2.72 -7.64 -15.62
CA ALA A 293 3.17 -8.25 -16.88
C ALA A 293 4.50 -9.03 -16.74
N SER A 294 5.34 -8.70 -15.75
CA SER A 294 6.55 -9.47 -15.45
C SER A 294 6.28 -10.90 -14.98
N ALA A 295 5.10 -11.19 -14.40
CA ALA A 295 4.72 -12.54 -14.01
C ALA A 295 4.64 -13.50 -15.20
N GLY A 296 4.26 -12.99 -16.38
CA GLY A 296 4.20 -13.77 -17.62
C GLY A 296 5.58 -14.15 -18.18
N ARG A 297 6.67 -13.63 -17.62
CA ARG A 297 8.05 -13.96 -18.02
C ARG A 297 8.64 -15.13 -17.23
N ILE A 298 7.95 -15.57 -16.18
CA ILE A 298 8.39 -16.64 -15.28
C ILE A 298 7.95 -17.98 -15.88
N GLY A 299 8.90 -18.88 -16.04
CA GLY A 299 8.64 -20.20 -16.63
C GLY A 299 7.83 -21.10 -15.71
N LEU A 300 7.10 -22.07 -16.29
CA LEU A 300 6.31 -23.05 -15.51
C LEU A 300 7.16 -23.82 -14.48
N LYS A 301 8.42 -24.11 -14.80
CA LYS A 301 9.34 -24.79 -13.88
C LYS A 301 9.63 -23.92 -12.65
N GLU A 302 9.89 -22.64 -12.87
CA GLU A 302 10.19 -21.66 -11.81
C GLU A 302 8.96 -21.43 -10.92
N TRP A 303 7.75 -21.33 -11.50
CA TRP A 303 6.51 -21.29 -10.73
C TRP A 303 6.33 -22.51 -9.82
N ARG A 304 6.61 -23.73 -10.32
CA ARG A 304 6.57 -24.95 -9.49
C ARG A 304 7.58 -24.92 -8.35
N GLU A 305 8.74 -24.30 -8.56
CA GLU A 305 9.76 -24.12 -7.51
C GLU A 305 9.30 -23.09 -6.46
N HIS A 306 8.58 -22.04 -6.87
CA HIS A 306 7.94 -21.10 -5.94
C HIS A 306 6.85 -21.77 -5.10
N GLU A 307 5.98 -22.55 -5.73
CA GLU A 307 4.92 -23.29 -5.05
C GLU A 307 5.48 -24.29 -4.03
N LYS A 308 6.44 -25.14 -4.44
CA LYS A 308 7.12 -26.07 -3.51
C LYS A 308 7.79 -25.37 -2.34
N TRP A 309 8.40 -24.21 -2.60
CA TRP A 309 9.03 -23.43 -1.53
C TRP A 309 7.98 -22.98 -0.51
N VAL A 310 6.85 -22.43 -0.97
CA VAL A 310 5.76 -21.99 -0.08
C VAL A 310 5.16 -23.17 0.69
N GLU A 311 4.95 -24.33 0.04
CA GLU A 311 4.45 -25.54 0.70
C GLU A 311 5.36 -26.04 1.84
N GLY A 312 6.69 -25.92 1.67
CA GLY A 312 7.67 -26.37 2.65
C GLY A 312 8.06 -25.35 3.71
N ASN A 313 7.81 -24.05 3.49
CA ASN A 313 8.27 -22.95 4.36
C ASN A 313 7.14 -22.11 4.94
N THR A 314 5.87 -22.44 4.65
CA THR A 314 4.69 -21.77 5.20
C THR A 314 3.69 -22.78 5.73
N ARG A 315 2.61 -22.27 6.35
CA ARG A 315 1.54 -23.10 6.90
C ARG A 315 0.46 -23.47 5.88
N LEU A 316 0.72 -23.26 4.58
CA LEU A 316 -0.26 -23.43 3.49
C LEU A 316 -1.04 -24.75 3.63
N ASN A 317 -0.35 -25.89 3.74
CA ASN A 317 -1.00 -27.19 3.79
C ASN A 317 -1.82 -27.43 5.07
N GLU A 318 -1.34 -26.94 6.22
CA GLU A 318 -2.06 -27.02 7.49
C GLU A 318 -3.35 -26.18 7.46
N GLU A 319 -3.23 -24.94 7.00
CA GLU A 319 -4.36 -24.01 6.91
C GLU A 319 -5.40 -24.50 5.90
N LEU A 320 -4.98 -24.98 4.72
CA LEU A 320 -5.91 -25.54 3.72
C LEU A 320 -6.65 -26.79 4.20
N ARG A 321 -6.03 -27.61 5.05
CA ARG A 321 -6.72 -28.74 5.69
C ARG A 321 -7.79 -28.23 6.63
N GLY A 322 -7.42 -27.31 7.52
CA GLY A 322 -8.36 -26.71 8.47
C GLY A 322 -9.46 -25.86 7.86
N GLN A 323 -9.33 -25.41 6.61
CA GLN A 323 -10.42 -24.75 5.86
C GLN A 323 -11.39 -25.74 5.20
N ARG A 324 -10.96 -26.97 4.90
CA ARG A 324 -11.85 -28.01 4.33
C ARG A 324 -12.74 -28.67 5.38
N GLU A 325 -12.29 -28.65 6.64
CA GLU A 325 -13.00 -29.25 7.79
C GLU A 325 -14.06 -28.31 8.41
N ARG A 326 -14.14 -27.05 7.96
CA ARG A 326 -15.09 -26.03 8.44
C ARG A 326 -16.14 -25.72 7.39
#